data_AF-A0A952AUQ8-F1
#
_entry.id   AF-A0A952AUQ8-F1
#
_cell.length_a   1.000
_cell.length_b   1.000
_cell.length_c   1.000
_cell.angle_alpha   90.00
_cell.angle_beta   90.00
_cell.angle_gamma   90.00
#
_symmetry.space_group_name_H-M   'P 1'
#
loop_
_entity.id
_entity.type
_entity.pdbx_description
1 polymer ?
#
loop_
_entity_poly.entity_id
_entity_poly.type
_entity_poly.pdbx_seq_one_letter_code
_entity_poly.pdbx_strand_id
1 'polypeptide(L)'
;MELSSYISILTRRKWYILACILLGTAFAAALSFLSTPQYAASTTIRVLTIGAGTVTTARPDITYTERLVNTYSRIITSRTVRAQIQEELGLSTLPNLNVESVPNTELIRINSEAPNPDDARDIANMAADILIQQNRDFYSGGDG
;
A
#
# COMPACT_ATOMS: atom_id res chain seq x y z
N MET A 1 3.99 -5.27 -54.61
CA MET A 1 2.53 -5.02 -54.63
C MET A 1 1.87 -5.93 -53.61
N GLU A 2 1.96 -5.58 -52.32
CA GLU A 2 1.46 -6.48 -51.26
C GLU A 2 0.48 -5.71 -50.33
N LEU A 3 0.80 -4.50 -49.87
CA LEU A 3 -0.04 -3.75 -48.92
C LEU A 3 -1.39 -3.27 -49.45
N SER A 4 -1.47 -2.84 -50.72
CA SER A 4 -2.72 -2.33 -51.31
C SER A 4 -3.80 -3.40 -51.43
N SER A 5 -3.40 -4.66 -51.63
CA SER A 5 -4.32 -5.79 -51.70
C SER A 5 -4.93 -6.10 -50.32
N TYR A 6 -4.12 -6.07 -49.26
CA TYR A 6 -4.59 -6.24 -47.88
C TYR A 6 -5.54 -5.12 -47.42
N ILE A 7 -5.26 -3.86 -47.81
CA ILE A 7 -6.13 -2.71 -47.48
C ILE A 7 -7.50 -2.84 -48.17
N SER A 8 -7.55 -3.41 -49.38
CA SER A 8 -8.82 -3.63 -50.11
C SER A 8 -9.71 -4.72 -49.47
N ILE A 9 -9.09 -5.71 -48.83
CA ILE A 9 -9.80 -6.75 -48.07
C ILE A 9 -10.34 -6.16 -46.76
N LEU A 10 -9.55 -5.29 -46.11
CA LEU A 10 -9.97 -4.58 -44.91
C LEU A 10 -11.18 -3.68 -45.19
N THR A 11 -11.18 -2.93 -46.31
CA THR A 11 -12.29 -2.03 -46.69
C THR A 11 -13.59 -2.77 -46.99
N ARG A 12 -13.53 -3.99 -47.55
CA ARG A 12 -14.71 -4.83 -47.82
C ARG A 12 -15.40 -5.36 -46.55
N ARG A 13 -14.66 -5.58 -45.47
CA ARG A 13 -15.18 -6.09 -44.18
C ARG A 13 -15.11 -5.08 -43.03
N LYS A 14 -14.94 -3.79 -43.33
CA LYS A 14 -14.87 -2.68 -42.34
C LYS A 14 -15.96 -2.76 -41.27
N TRP A 15 -17.19 -3.13 -41.65
CA TRP A 15 -18.31 -3.27 -40.70
C TRP A 15 -18.11 -4.37 -39.65
N TYR A 16 -17.53 -5.52 -40.02
CA TYR A 16 -17.22 -6.59 -39.05
C TYR A 16 -16.08 -6.18 -38.11
N ILE A 17 -15.07 -5.49 -38.64
CA ILE A 17 -13.94 -4.99 -37.84
C ILE A 17 -14.43 -3.94 -36.85
N LEU A 18 -15.27 -3.01 -37.32
CA LEU A 18 -15.86 -1.95 -36.50
C LEU A 18 -16.79 -2.55 -35.43
N ALA A 19 -17.58 -3.58 -35.77
CA ALA A 19 -18.40 -4.31 -34.81
C ALA A 19 -17.55 -5.01 -33.74
N CYS A 20 -16.46 -5.68 -34.10
CA CYS A 20 -15.54 -6.31 -33.13
C CYS A 20 -14.88 -5.28 -32.21
N ILE A 21 -14.43 -4.14 -32.76
CA ILE A 21 -13.86 -3.05 -31.96
C ILE A 21 -14.91 -2.53 -30.98
N LEU A 22 -16.12 -2.24 -31.46
CA LEU A 22 -17.19 -1.69 -30.64
C LEU A 22 -17.60 -2.68 -29.53
N LEU A 23 -17.72 -3.98 -29.84
CA LEU A 23 -17.97 -5.03 -28.84
C LEU A 23 -16.84 -5.14 -27.82
N GLY A 24 -15.58 -5.13 -28.27
CA GLY A 24 -14.42 -5.19 -27.39
C GLY A 24 -14.34 -3.98 -26.46
N THR A 25 -14.55 -2.78 -26.98
CA THR A 25 -14.58 -1.54 -26.20
C THR A 25 -15.77 -1.52 -25.22
N ALA A 26 -16.97 -1.93 -25.66
CA ALA A 26 -18.13 -2.00 -24.78
C ALA A 26 -17.93 -3.01 -23.64
N PHE A 27 -17.34 -4.17 -23.94
CA PHE A 27 -17.02 -5.19 -22.94
C PHE A 27 -15.97 -4.69 -21.95
N ALA A 28 -14.89 -4.05 -22.43
CA ALA A 28 -13.85 -3.47 -21.58
C ALA A 28 -14.40 -2.33 -20.70
N ALA A 29 -15.23 -1.46 -21.27
CA ALA A 29 -15.87 -0.38 -20.53
C ALA A 29 -16.81 -0.92 -19.44
N ALA A 30 -17.62 -1.93 -19.75
CA ALA A 30 -18.50 -2.56 -18.78
C ALA A 30 -17.71 -3.15 -17.59
N LEU A 31 -16.60 -3.84 -17.85
CA LEU A 31 -15.71 -4.34 -16.79
C LEU A 31 -15.06 -3.21 -15.99
N SER A 32 -14.66 -2.12 -16.64
CA SER A 32 -14.05 -0.97 -15.97
C SER A 32 -15.02 -0.27 -15.03
N PHE A 33 -16.31 -0.14 -15.41
CA PHE A 33 -17.33 0.46 -14.55
C PHE A 33 -17.76 -0.45 -13.39
N LEU A 34 -17.62 -1.76 -13.54
CA LEU A 34 -17.92 -2.73 -12.47
C LEU A 34 -16.76 -2.92 -11.48
N SER A 35 -15.55 -2.52 -11.86
CA SER A 35 -14.36 -2.65 -11.02
C SER A 35 -14.44 -1.70 -9.82
N THR A 36 -14.21 -2.22 -8.62
CA THR A 36 -14.22 -1.42 -7.39
C THR A 36 -13.04 -0.45 -7.39
N PRO A 37 -13.26 0.87 -7.20
CA PRO A 37 -12.14 1.82 -7.09
C PRO A 37 -11.32 1.47 -5.85
N GLN A 38 -9.99 1.63 -5.96
CA GLN A 38 -9.07 1.38 -4.86
C GLN A 38 -8.29 2.67 -4.57
N TYR A 39 -8.46 3.20 -3.37
CA TYR A 39 -7.79 4.40 -2.88
C TYR A 39 -6.63 3.99 -1.99
N ALA A 40 -5.54 4.75 -2.07
CA ALA A 40 -4.36 4.54 -1.25
C ALA A 40 -4.10 5.75 -0.36
N ALA A 41 -3.71 5.50 0.89
CA ALA A 41 -3.25 6.52 1.81
C ALA A 41 -1.93 6.09 2.45
N SER A 42 -1.13 7.06 2.90
CA SER A 42 0.17 6.77 3.50
C SER A 42 0.45 7.66 4.71
N THR A 43 0.94 7.06 5.79
CA THR A 43 1.40 7.75 6.99
C THR A 43 2.88 7.45 7.21
N THR A 44 3.66 8.47 7.58
CA THR A 44 5.11 8.34 7.79
C THR A 44 5.46 8.58 9.26
N ILE A 45 6.20 7.67 9.86
CA ILE A 45 6.58 7.70 11.28
C ILE A 45 8.10 7.60 11.39
N ARG A 46 8.69 8.32 12.35
CA ARG A 46 10.11 8.19 12.69
C ARG A 46 10.29 7.13 13.78
N VAL A 47 11.21 6.21 13.56
CA VAL A 47 11.62 5.22 14.57
C VAL A 47 12.90 5.68 15.24
N LEU A 48 12.90 5.70 16.58
CA LEU A 48 14.10 6.00 17.36
C LEU A 48 15.05 4.80 17.31
N THR A 49 16.24 4.99 16.75
CA THR A 49 17.33 4.02 16.87
C THR A 49 18.11 4.30 18.15
N ILE A 50 18.39 3.27 18.96
CA ILE A 50 19.21 3.43 20.18
C ILE A 50 20.66 3.65 19.74
N GLY A 51 21.01 4.92 19.51
CA GLY A 51 22.34 5.38 19.09
C GLY A 51 22.60 6.87 19.34
N ALA A 52 21.60 7.62 19.79
CA ALA A 52 21.70 9.06 20.04
C ALA A 52 22.46 9.44 21.34
N GLY A 53 23.02 8.48 22.08
CA GLY A 53 23.67 8.68 23.38
C GLY A 53 25.21 8.64 23.40
N THR A 54 25.86 8.15 22.34
CA THR A 54 27.34 8.11 22.28
C THR A 54 27.79 8.53 20.89
N VAL A 55 28.04 9.83 20.76
CA VAL A 55 28.73 10.48 19.65
C VAL A 55 30.17 9.98 19.57
N THR A 56 30.39 8.79 19.01
CA THR A 56 31.62 8.40 18.30
C THR A 56 31.28 7.09 17.58
N THR A 57 31.36 7.08 16.25
CA THR A 57 31.25 5.88 15.38
C THR A 57 29.89 5.15 15.26
N ALA A 58 28.79 5.85 14.95
CA ALA A 58 27.62 5.21 14.37
C ALA A 58 27.47 5.65 12.90
N ARG A 59 28.05 4.88 11.97
CA ARG A 59 27.54 4.90 10.59
C ARG A 59 26.07 4.45 10.68
N PRO A 60 25.13 5.06 9.94
CA PRO A 60 23.80 4.49 9.81
C PRO A 60 23.95 3.09 9.21
N ASP A 61 23.87 2.07 10.04
CA ASP A 61 23.89 0.67 9.59
C ASP A 61 22.57 0.44 8.86
N ILE A 62 22.61 0.56 7.53
CA ILE A 62 21.47 0.31 6.63
C ILE A 62 20.83 -1.04 6.98
N THR A 63 21.64 -2.04 7.28
CA THR A 63 21.23 -3.38 7.74
C THR A 63 20.40 -3.36 9.03
N TYR A 64 20.70 -2.47 9.99
CA TYR A 64 19.92 -2.34 11.22
C TYR A 64 18.56 -1.70 10.94
N THR A 65 18.52 -0.65 10.13
CA THR A 65 17.27 0.00 9.69
C THR A 65 16.39 -0.98 8.91
N GLU A 66 16.95 -1.79 8.02
CA GLU A 66 16.22 -2.85 7.29
C GLU A 66 15.63 -3.90 8.24
N ARG A 67 16.37 -4.34 9.26
CA ARG A 67 15.84 -5.28 10.27
C ARG A 67 14.72 -4.67 11.11
N LEU A 68 14.84 -3.40 11.49
CA LEU A 68 13.78 -2.68 12.20
C LEU A 68 12.53 -2.58 11.34
N VAL A 69 12.65 -2.14 10.09
CA VAL A 69 11.52 -2.03 9.16
C VAL A 69 10.87 -3.39 8.94
N ASN A 70 11.64 -4.47 8.76
CA ASN A 70 11.09 -5.82 8.65
C ASN A 70 10.32 -6.24 9.91
N THR A 71 10.82 -5.88 11.09
CA THR A 71 10.15 -6.19 12.36
C THR A 71 8.82 -5.45 12.47
N TYR A 72 8.84 -4.13 12.28
CA TYR A 72 7.62 -3.31 12.32
C TYR A 72 6.63 -3.68 11.23
N SER A 73 7.12 -3.98 10.02
CA SER A 73 6.31 -4.50 8.92
C SER A 73 5.59 -5.78 9.32
N ARG A 74 6.30 -6.75 9.92
CA ARG A 74 5.70 -8.01 10.39
C ARG A 74 4.64 -7.80 11.48
N ILE A 75 4.84 -6.83 12.37
CA ILE A 75 3.90 -6.49 13.44
C ILE A 75 2.64 -5.84 12.85
N ILE A 76 2.79 -4.79 12.04
CA ILE A 76 1.68 -4.02 11.46
C ILE A 76 0.85 -4.89 10.50
N THR A 77 1.52 -5.71 9.69
CA THR A 77 0.85 -6.62 8.74
C THR A 77 0.31 -7.89 9.41
N SER A 78 0.55 -8.08 10.71
CA SER A 78 0.05 -9.23 11.44
C SER A 78 -1.47 -9.26 11.46
N ARG A 79 -2.03 -10.47 11.48
CA ARG A 79 -3.49 -10.66 11.53
C ARG A 79 -4.10 -10.02 12.77
N THR A 80 -3.39 -10.03 13.90
CA THR A 80 -3.86 -9.44 15.16
C THR A 80 -4.04 -7.93 15.03
N VAL A 81 -3.01 -7.21 14.56
CA VAL A 81 -3.08 -5.74 14.39
C VAL A 81 -4.14 -5.38 13.34
N ARG A 82 -4.17 -6.09 12.21
CA ARG A 82 -5.19 -5.84 11.17
C ARG A 82 -6.62 -6.11 11.64
N ALA A 83 -6.82 -7.13 12.47
CA ALA A 83 -8.13 -7.42 13.05
C ALA A 83 -8.54 -6.36 14.08
N GLN A 84 -7.60 -5.86 14.88
CA GLN A 84 -7.85 -4.74 15.78
C GLN A 84 -8.27 -3.49 15.00
N ILE A 85 -7.55 -3.13 13.93
CA ILE A 85 -7.93 -1.99 13.06
C ILE A 85 -9.31 -2.21 12.45
N GLN A 86 -9.59 -3.44 12.00
CA GLN A 86 -10.90 -3.79 11.44
C GLN A 86 -12.03 -3.56 12.46
N GLU A 87 -11.82 -4.00 13.71
CA GLU A 87 -12.80 -3.87 14.80
C GLU A 87 -13.00 -2.40 15.20
N GLU A 88 -11.90 -1.65 15.39
CA GLU A 88 -11.96 -0.24 15.83
C GLU A 88 -12.57 0.69 14.78
N LEU A 89 -12.33 0.42 13.49
CA LEU A 89 -12.88 1.21 12.37
C LEU A 89 -14.20 0.63 11.81
N GLY A 90 -14.68 -0.50 12.33
CA GLY A 90 -15.93 -1.13 11.87
C GLY A 90 -15.88 -1.61 10.41
N LEU A 91 -14.71 -2.02 9.91
CA LEU A 91 -14.51 -2.39 8.51
C LEU A 91 -15.10 -3.77 8.19
N SER A 92 -15.74 -3.89 7.03
CA SER A 92 -16.33 -5.15 6.56
C SER A 92 -15.30 -6.20 6.15
N THR A 93 -14.10 -5.76 5.77
CA THR A 93 -12.99 -6.62 5.32
C THR A 93 -11.72 -6.30 6.08
N LEU A 94 -10.80 -7.28 6.10
CA LEU A 94 -9.52 -7.11 6.76
C LEU A 94 -8.64 -6.14 5.94
N PRO A 95 -8.19 -5.01 6.51
CA PRO A 95 -7.51 -3.95 5.76
C PRO A 95 -6.21 -4.46 5.13
N ASN A 96 -5.87 -4.01 3.93
CA ASN A 96 -4.57 -4.29 3.32
C ASN A 96 -3.56 -3.22 3.73
N LEU A 97 -2.41 -3.65 4.26
CA LEU A 97 -1.36 -2.78 4.79
C LEU A 97 -0.01 -3.22 4.23
N ASN A 98 0.80 -2.24 3.85
CA ASN A 98 2.19 -2.44 3.48
C ASN A 98 3.08 -1.44 4.23
N VAL A 99 4.30 -1.85 4.55
CA VAL A 99 5.24 -1.04 5.32
C VAL A 99 6.58 -1.00 4.61
N GLU A 100 7.07 0.20 4.36
CA GLU A 100 8.28 0.45 3.57
C GLU A 100 9.25 1.35 4.34
N SER A 101 10.54 1.10 4.17
CA SER A 101 11.58 2.01 4.66
C SER A 101 11.75 3.17 3.68
N VAL A 102 11.95 4.37 4.22
CA VAL A 102 12.38 5.51 3.39
C VAL A 102 13.91 5.51 3.35
N PRO A 103 14.54 5.29 2.18
CA PRO A 103 15.99 5.13 2.07
C PRO A 103 16.77 6.30 2.69
N ASN A 104 17.89 5.98 3.37
CA ASN A 104 18.77 6.96 4.02
C ASN A 104 18.08 7.83 5.10
N THR A 105 16.98 7.35 5.70
CA THR A 105 16.30 8.04 6.79
C THR A 105 15.89 7.07 7.90
N GLU A 106 15.55 7.59 9.07
CA GLU A 106 14.93 6.84 10.17
C GLU A 106 13.40 6.78 10.03
N LEU A 107 12.87 6.96 8.81
CA LEU A 107 11.44 7.02 8.54
C LEU A 107 10.93 5.70 7.97
N ILE A 108 9.76 5.31 8.45
CA ILE A 108 8.96 4.20 7.94
C ILE A 108 7.67 4.78 7.37
N ARG A 109 7.28 4.32 6.19
CA ARG A 109 6.00 4.64 5.56
C ARG A 109 5.06 3.45 5.66
N ILE A 110 3.87 3.69 6.20
CA ILE A 110 2.77 2.74 6.23
C ILE A 110 1.80 3.13 5.13
N ASN A 111 1.55 2.22 4.20
CA ASN A 111 0.61 2.37 3.10
C ASN A 111 -0.62 1.51 3.37
N SER A 112 -1.81 2.07 3.13
CA SER A 112 -3.09 1.38 3.23
C SER A 112 -3.85 1.51 1.91
N GLU A 113 -4.68 0.51 1.61
CA GLU A 113 -5.56 0.53 0.45
C GLU A 113 -6.99 0.18 0.86
N ALA A 114 -7.97 0.98 0.41
CA ALA A 114 -9.38 0.74 0.68
C ALA A 114 -10.30 1.25 -0.45
N PRO A 115 -11.53 0.72 -0.58
CA PRO A 115 -12.52 1.21 -1.54
C PRO A 115 -13.03 2.63 -1.28
N ASN A 116 -12.87 3.13 -0.04
CA ASN A 116 -13.24 4.47 0.37
C ASN A 116 -11.98 5.27 0.75
N PRO A 117 -11.80 6.51 0.26
CA PRO A 117 -10.67 7.35 0.64
C PRO A 117 -10.59 7.63 2.15
N ASP A 118 -11.72 7.76 2.84
CA ASP A 118 -11.73 7.98 4.30
C ASP A 118 -11.23 6.73 5.03
N ASP A 119 -11.71 5.55 4.66
CA ASP A 119 -11.25 4.28 5.24
C ASP A 119 -9.73 4.10 5.01
N ALA A 120 -9.22 4.39 3.81
CA ALA A 120 -7.79 4.29 3.51
C ALA A 120 -6.98 5.19 4.47
N ARG A 121 -7.37 6.46 4.60
CA ARG A 121 -6.73 7.41 5.54
C ARG A 121 -6.78 6.89 6.98
N ASP A 122 -7.95 6.47 7.44
CA ASP A 122 -8.17 6.10 8.84
C ASP A 122 -7.43 4.81 9.19
N ILE A 123 -7.35 3.85 8.26
CA ILE A 123 -6.52 2.64 8.39
C ILE A 123 -5.04 2.99 8.56
N ALA A 124 -4.50 3.90 7.74
CA ALA A 124 -3.08 4.28 7.82
C ALA A 124 -2.75 4.99 9.14
N ASN A 125 -3.65 5.86 9.59
CA ASN A 125 -3.52 6.56 10.87
C ASN A 125 -3.62 5.60 12.05
N MET A 126 -4.62 4.72 12.06
CA MET A 126 -4.79 3.74 13.14
C MET A 126 -3.60 2.79 13.25
N ALA A 127 -3.07 2.32 12.12
CA ALA A 127 -1.86 1.50 12.10
C ALA A 127 -0.65 2.24 12.72
N ALA A 128 -0.55 3.55 12.51
CA ALA A 128 0.47 4.38 13.13
C ALA A 128 0.27 4.52 14.64
N ASP A 129 -0.96 4.77 15.07
CA ASP A 129 -1.30 4.95 16.48
C ASP A 129 -1.05 3.68 17.30
N ILE A 130 -1.45 2.51 16.78
CA ILE A 130 -1.18 1.21 17.41
C ILE A 130 0.33 0.99 17.56
N LEU A 131 1.13 1.32 16.53
CA LEU A 131 2.58 1.18 16.60
C LEU A 131 3.20 2.08 17.67
N ILE A 132 2.76 3.33 17.75
CA ILE A 132 3.21 4.31 18.73
C ILE A 132 2.81 3.89 20.15
N GLN A 133 1.62 3.32 20.32
CA GLN A 133 1.13 2.83 21.61
C GLN A 133 1.92 1.61 22.09
N GLN A 134 2.11 0.61 21.24
CA GLN A 134 2.94 -0.56 21.56
C GLN A 134 4.35 -0.14 21.98
N ASN A 135 4.96 0.78 21.22
CA ASN A 135 6.29 1.30 21.56
C ASN A 135 6.33 1.98 22.94
N ARG A 136 5.32 2.80 23.27
CA ARG A 136 5.22 3.44 24.60
C ARG A 136 5.08 2.43 25.74
N ASP A 137 4.24 1.42 25.59
CA ASP A 137 4.04 0.39 26.61
C ASP A 137 5.35 -0.35 26.91
N PHE A 138 6.12 -0.70 25.88
CA PHE A 138 7.44 -1.31 26.02
C PHE A 138 8.45 -0.44 26.78
N TYR A 139 8.41 0.89 26.62
CA TYR A 139 9.33 1.79 27.34
C TYR A 139 8.84 2.16 28.75
N SER A 140 7.52 2.19 28.99
CA SER A 140 6.96 2.48 30.32
C SER A 140 7.11 1.31 31.32
N GLY A 141 7.29 0.08 30.84
CA GLY A 141 7.52 -1.10 31.70
C GLY A 141 8.92 -1.19 32.31
N GLY A 142 9.81 -0.23 32.04
CA GLY A 142 11.18 -0.18 32.58
C GLY A 142 11.34 0.61 33.89
N ASP A 143 10.27 1.25 34.39
CA ASP A 143 10.30 2.09 35.61
C ASP A 143 9.85 1.31 36.88
N GLY A 144 10.03 -0.01 36.91
CA GLY A 144 9.69 -0.89 38.05
C GLY A 144 10.90 -1.44 38.79
#